data_AF-A0A2A3ASQ8-F1
#
_entry.id   AF-A0A2A3ASQ8-F1
#
_cell.length_a   1.000
_cell.length_b   1.000
_cell.length_c   1.000
_cell.angle_alpha   90.00
_cell.angle_beta   90.00
_cell.angle_gamma   90.00
#
_symmetry.space_group_name_H-M   'P 1'
#
loop_
_entity.id
_entity.type
_entity.pdbx_description
1 polymer ?
#
loop_
_entity_poly.entity_id
_entity_poly.type
_entity_poly.pdbx_seq_one_letter_code
_entity_poly.pdbx_strand_id
1 'polypeptide(L)'
;MSEAAIWKFEHMAEIGIGAAHYIAERYEEALLMTQRGISRQPGATWALRWLVTTLVYAGRKDEAQRVCGRLLESHPELTVAAIRNQLPFEAGSGSASPGVPRD
;
A
#
# COMPACT_ATOMS: atom_id res chain seq x y z
N MET A 1 8.31 -25.24 12.33
CA MET A 1 8.23 -23.99 11.54
C MET A 1 9.38 -23.10 12.00
N SER A 2 10.25 -22.64 11.08
CA SER A 2 11.46 -21.88 11.46
C SER A 2 11.12 -20.44 11.81
N GLU A 3 11.86 -19.89 12.78
CA GLU A 3 11.76 -18.52 13.30
C GLU A 3 11.77 -17.45 12.19
N ALA A 4 12.47 -17.72 11.08
CA ALA A 4 12.51 -16.89 9.87
C ALA A 4 11.14 -16.71 9.15
N ALA A 5 10.18 -17.60 9.37
CA ALA A 5 8.82 -17.46 8.83
C ALA A 5 7.97 -16.46 9.63
N ILE A 6 8.24 -16.28 10.93
CA ILE A 6 7.51 -15.35 11.79
C ILE A 6 7.86 -13.90 11.42
N TRP A 7 9.15 -13.62 11.18
CA TRP A 7 9.60 -12.32 10.69
C TRP A 7 9.10 -11.97 9.28
N LYS A 8 8.77 -12.98 8.46
CA LYS A 8 8.26 -12.78 7.10
C LYS A 8 6.84 -12.20 7.05
N PHE A 9 6.06 -12.23 8.12
CA PHE A 9 4.68 -11.69 8.11
C PHE A 9 4.52 -10.39 8.89
N GLU A 10 5.48 -10.03 9.74
CA GLU A 10 5.38 -8.86 10.61
C GLU A 10 5.26 -7.55 9.81
N HIS A 11 5.96 -7.48 8.66
CA HIS A 11 5.87 -6.34 7.74
C HIS A 11 4.45 -6.15 7.16
N MET A 12 3.68 -7.23 6.99
CA MET A 12 2.31 -7.15 6.46
C MET A 12 1.36 -6.50 7.47
N ALA A 13 1.55 -6.77 8.76
CA ALA A 13 0.76 -6.15 9.82
C ALA A 13 1.03 -4.64 9.91
N GLU A 14 2.29 -4.22 9.85
CA GLU A 14 2.66 -2.80 9.87
C GLU A 14 2.07 -2.03 8.67
N ILE A 15 2.11 -2.63 7.48
CA ILE A 15 1.49 -2.01 6.30
C ILE A 15 -0.05 -2.01 6.40
N GLY A 16 -0.65 -3.07 6.96
CA GLY A 16 -2.09 -3.12 7.21
C GLY A 16 -2.56 -2.04 8.19
N ILE A 17 -1.81 -1.80 9.27
CA ILE A 17 -2.04 -0.69 10.20
C ILE A 17 -1.86 0.65 9.50
N GLY A 18 -0.83 0.79 8.66
CA GLY A 18 -0.63 1.97 7.82
C GLY A 18 -1.82 2.27 6.92
N ALA A 19 -2.39 1.24 6.27
CA ALA A 19 -3.58 1.36 5.45
C ALA A 19 -4.83 1.77 6.28
N ALA A 20 -4.98 1.24 7.49
CA ALA A 20 -6.08 1.65 8.38
C ALA A 20 -5.98 3.13 8.78
N HIS A 21 -4.77 3.61 9.10
CA HIS A 21 -4.54 5.03 9.36
C HIS A 21 -4.80 5.90 8.12
N TYR A 22 -4.42 5.42 6.93
CA TYR A 22 -4.70 6.12 5.67
C TYR A 22 -6.21 6.26 5.42
N ILE A 23 -6.98 5.19 5.61
CA ILE A 23 -8.45 5.22 5.47
C ILE A 23 -9.07 6.16 6.51
N ALA A 24 -8.47 6.29 7.69
CA ALA A 24 -8.86 7.24 8.72
C ALA A 24 -8.34 8.67 8.50
N GLU A 25 -7.74 8.96 7.33
CA GLU A 25 -7.14 10.26 6.96
C GLU A 25 -6.03 10.74 7.91
N ARG A 26 -5.40 9.81 8.63
CA ARG A 26 -4.27 10.04 9.54
C ARG A 26 -2.97 9.74 8.80
N TYR A 27 -2.62 10.64 7.88
CA TYR A 27 -1.59 10.35 6.87
C TYR A 27 -0.19 10.25 7.48
N GLU A 28 0.14 11.01 8.51
CA GLU A 28 1.43 11.00 9.20
C GLU A 28 1.68 9.65 9.89
N GLU A 29 0.70 9.12 10.61
CA GLU A 29 0.76 7.80 11.23
C GLU A 29 0.78 6.69 10.17
N ALA A 30 0.03 6.85 9.08
CA ALA A 30 0.06 5.93 7.96
C ALA A 30 1.45 5.86 7.32
N LEU A 31 2.13 7.00 7.16
CA LEU A 31 3.50 7.07 6.66
C LEU A 31 4.47 6.34 7.59
N LEU A 32 4.38 6.60 8.90
CA LEU A 32 5.25 5.96 9.90
C LEU A 32 5.16 4.43 9.83
N MET A 33 3.93 3.90 9.80
CA MET A 33 3.69 2.44 9.81
C MET A 33 4.08 1.80 8.48
N THR A 34 3.77 2.46 7.37
CA THR A 34 4.15 1.95 6.03
C THR A 34 5.67 1.96 5.84
N GLN A 35 6.38 2.98 6.32
CA GLN A 35 7.85 3.05 6.25
C GLN A 35 8.52 1.98 7.11
N ARG A 36 7.95 1.65 8.29
CA ARG A 36 8.42 0.53 9.12
C ARG A 36 8.30 -0.80 8.37
N GLY A 37 7.13 -1.06 7.79
CA GLY A 37 6.91 -2.29 7.01
C GLY A 37 7.87 -2.42 5.82
N ILE A 38 8.11 -1.33 5.08
CA ILE A 38 9.07 -1.33 3.97
C ILE A 38 10.51 -1.56 4.46
N SER A 39 10.89 -0.97 5.59
CA SER A 39 12.25 -1.13 6.16
C SER A 39 12.52 -2.60 6.54
N ARG A 40 11.49 -3.33 6.98
CA ARG A 40 11.59 -4.75 7.30
C ARG A 40 11.61 -5.67 6.08
N GLN A 41 10.93 -5.28 4.99
CA GLN A 41 10.94 -6.02 3.74
C GLN A 41 11.16 -5.07 2.54
N PRO A 42 12.42 -4.70 2.24
CA PRO A 42 12.74 -3.76 1.16
C PRO A 42 12.32 -4.24 -0.24
N GLY A 43 12.12 -5.54 -0.42
CA GLY A 43 11.63 -6.14 -1.68
C GLY A 43 10.11 -6.08 -1.89
N ALA A 44 9.35 -5.53 -0.93
CA ALA A 44 7.90 -5.41 -1.05
C ALA A 44 7.50 -4.21 -1.93
N THR A 45 7.70 -4.31 -3.25
CA THR A 45 7.40 -3.22 -4.19
C THR A 45 5.93 -2.77 -4.13
N TRP A 46 5.00 -3.69 -3.82
CA TRP A 46 3.60 -3.35 -3.59
C TRP A 46 3.40 -2.35 -2.45
N ALA A 47 4.25 -2.35 -1.43
CA ALA A 47 4.20 -1.42 -0.29
C ALA A 47 4.67 -0.01 -0.68
N LEU A 48 5.54 0.12 -1.68
CA LEU A 48 5.90 1.43 -2.24
C LEU A 48 4.69 2.13 -2.88
N ARG A 49 3.75 1.37 -3.44
CA ARG A 49 2.49 1.93 -3.99
C ARG A 49 1.66 2.61 -2.89
N TRP A 50 1.57 1.97 -1.71
CA TRP A 50 0.93 2.54 -0.53
C TRP A 50 1.65 3.80 -0.06
N LEU A 51 2.98 3.75 0.05
CA LEU A 51 3.78 4.90 0.48
C LEU A 51 3.62 6.11 -0.47
N VAL A 52 3.65 5.89 -1.79
CA VAL A 52 3.42 6.96 -2.78
C VAL A 52 2.05 7.59 -2.57
N THR A 53 1.01 6.75 -2.42
CA THR A 53 -0.36 7.23 -2.23
C THR A 53 -0.47 8.07 -0.95
N THR A 54 -0.01 7.54 0.17
CA THR A 54 -0.06 8.25 1.46
C THR A 54 0.71 9.57 1.42
N LEU A 55 1.88 9.63 0.76
CA LEU A 55 2.66 10.87 0.61
C LEU A 55 1.91 11.94 -0.20
N VAL A 56 1.17 11.55 -1.24
CA VAL A 56 0.36 12.47 -2.04
C VAL A 56 -0.75 13.08 -1.18
N TYR A 57 -1.47 12.26 -0.41
CA TYR A 57 -2.56 12.73 0.46
C TYR A 57 -2.06 13.53 1.68
N ALA A 58 -0.85 13.26 2.17
CA ALA A 58 -0.15 14.09 3.15
C ALA A 58 0.38 15.42 2.58
N GLY A 59 0.18 15.71 1.29
CA GLY A 59 0.68 16.92 0.63
C GLY A 59 2.18 16.92 0.31
N ARG A 60 2.90 15.82 0.57
CA ARG A 60 4.36 15.66 0.38
C ARG A 60 4.70 15.18 -1.03
N LYS A 61 4.28 15.94 -2.04
CA LYS A 61 4.35 15.55 -3.46
C LYS A 61 5.78 15.28 -3.96
N ASP A 62 6.75 16.08 -3.54
CA ASP A 62 8.16 15.89 -3.96
C ASP A 62 8.74 14.57 -3.46
N GLU A 63 8.37 14.16 -2.25
CA GLU A 63 8.75 12.86 -1.69
C GLU A 63 8.03 11.73 -2.41
N ALA A 64 6.74 11.89 -2.69
CA ALA A 64 5.97 10.92 -3.47
C ALA A 64 6.63 10.67 -4.83
N GLN A 65 7.10 11.72 -5.51
CA GLN A 65 7.77 11.59 -6.81
C GLN A 65 9.09 10.82 -6.72
N ARG A 66 9.89 11.06 -5.67
CA ARG A 66 11.13 10.28 -5.44
C ARG A 66 10.84 8.80 -5.18
N VAL A 67 9.84 8.50 -4.35
CA VAL A 67 9.45 7.11 -4.08
C VAL A 67 8.86 6.45 -5.33
N CYS A 68 8.09 7.19 -6.12
CA CYS A 68 7.55 6.71 -7.39
C CYS A 68 8.67 6.39 -8.40
N GLY A 69 9.72 7.21 -8.47
CA GLY A 69 10.91 6.93 -9.26
C GLY A 69 11.54 5.58 -8.89
N ARG A 70 11.77 5.35 -7.59
CA ARG A 70 12.30 4.06 -7.10
C ARG A 70 11.39 2.87 -7.40
N LEU A 71 10.07 3.07 -7.32
CA LEU A 71 9.08 2.06 -7.67
C LEU A 71 9.22 1.66 -9.14
N LEU A 72 9.32 2.64 -10.05
CA LEU A 72 9.47 2.43 -11.49
C LEU A 72 10.86 1.90 -11.88
N GLU A 73 11.92 2.26 -11.17
CA GLU A 73 13.24 1.65 -11.34
C GLU A 73 13.19 0.14 -11.06
N SER A 74 12.44 -0.26 -10.03
CA SER A 74 12.32 -1.67 -9.66
C SER A 74 11.41 -2.48 -10.59
N HIS A 75 10.35 -1.84 -11.13
CA HIS A 75 9.34 -2.48 -11.98
C HIS A 75 8.95 -1.49 -13.11
N PRO A 76 9.76 -1.40 -14.18
CA PRO A 76 9.55 -0.42 -15.25
C PRO A 76 8.25 -0.62 -16.03
N GLU A 77 7.75 -1.85 -16.10
CA GLU A 77 6.48 -2.22 -16.73
C GLU A 77 5.24 -1.89 -15.87
N LEU A 78 5.46 -1.34 -14.67
CA LEU A 78 4.38 -1.01 -13.75
C LEU A 78 3.54 0.14 -14.29
N THR A 79 2.42 -0.22 -14.92
CA THR A 79 1.38 0.70 -15.37
C THR A 79 0.13 0.56 -14.51
N VAL A 80 -0.73 1.58 -14.50
CA VAL A 80 -2.06 1.50 -13.85
C VAL A 80 -2.86 0.32 -14.40
N ALA A 81 -2.73 0.01 -15.70
CA ALA A 81 -3.37 -1.14 -16.33
C ALA A 81 -2.82 -2.47 -15.79
N ALA A 82 -1.48 -2.61 -15.67
CA ALA A 82 -0.86 -3.79 -15.10
C ALA A 82 -1.29 -4.02 -13.64
N ILE A 83 -1.41 -2.94 -12.86
CA ILE A 83 -1.92 -3.02 -11.48
C ILE A 83 -3.37 -3.52 -11.46
N ARG A 84 -4.24 -2.95 -12.31
CA ARG A 84 -5.65 -3.35 -12.39
C ARG A 84 -5.82 -4.82 -12.75
N ASN A 85 -5.02 -5.33 -13.67
CA ASN A 85 -5.07 -6.74 -14.08
C ASN A 85 -4.57 -7.71 -13.00
N GLN A 86 -3.79 -7.22 -12.02
CA GLN A 86 -3.29 -8.02 -10.90
C GLN A 86 -4.22 -8.00 -9.68
N LEU A 87 -5.26 -7.16 -9.69
CA LEU A 87 -6.21 -7.12 -8.59
C LEU A 87 -7.10 -8.37 -8.65
N PRO A 88 -7.27 -9.11 -7.54
CA PRO A 88 -8.14 -10.29 -7.49
C PRO A 88 -9.63 -9.94 -7.67
N PHE A 89 -9.98 -8.66 -7.66
CA PHE A 89 -11.32 -8.16 -7.90
C PHE A 89 -11.30 -7.23 -9.10
N GLU A 90 -12.05 -7.57 -10.15
CA GLU A 90 -12.22 -6.69 -11.30
C GLU A 90 -12.86 -5.37 -10.86
N ALA A 91 -12.21 -4.26 -11.20
CA ALA A 91 -12.78 -2.94 -11.05
C ALA A 91 -13.89 -2.74 -12.08
N GLY A 92 -15.05 -3.39 -11.88
CA GLY A 92 -16.21 -3.23 -12.74
C GLY A 92 -17.03 -4.47 -13.07
N SER A 93 -17.15 -5.47 -12.21
CA SER A 93 -18.37 -6.30 -12.22
C SER A 93 -19.31 -5.76 -11.15
N GLY A 94 -20.33 -5.00 -11.57
CA GLY A 94 -21.38 -4.54 -10.67
C GLY A 94 -22.14 -5.71 -10.06
N SER A 95 -21.67 -6.23 -8.93
CA SER A 95 -22.55 -6.80 -7.93
C SER A 95 -22.67 -5.76 -6.84
N ALA A 96 -23.77 -5.01 -6.88
CA ALA A 96 -24.17 -4.15 -5.78
C ALA A 96 -24.05 -4.94 -4.47
N SER A 97 -23.11 -4.55 -3.60
CA SER A 97 -23.18 -4.95 -2.21
C SER A 97 -24.50 -4.41 -1.66
N PRO A 98 -25.38 -5.25 -1.10
CA PRO A 98 -26.57 -4.73 -0.42
C PRO A 98 -26.06 -3.84 0.71
N GLY A 99 -26.42 -2.56 0.64
CA GLY A 99 -26.05 -1.59 1.65
C GLY A 99 -26.45 -2.11 3.02
N VAL A 100 -25.50 -2.15 3.95
CA VAL A 100 -25.79 -2.39 5.36
C VAL A 100 -26.72 -1.25 5.80
N PRO A 101 -27.96 -1.55 6.26
CA PRO A 101 -28.81 -0.54 6.84
C PRO A 101 -28.07 0.11 8.01
N ARG A 102 -28.01 1.44 8.00
CA ARG A 102 -27.67 2.19 9.19
C ARG A 102 -28.97 2.33 9.98
N ASP A 103 -29.08 1.54 11.03
CA ASP A 103 -30.07 1.72 12.09
C ASP A 103 -29.70 2.94 12.94
#